data_AF-A0A9P4U9F8-F1
#
_entry.id   AF-A0A9P4U9F8-F1
#
_cell.length_a   1.000
_cell.length_b   1.000
_cell.length_c   1.000
_cell.angle_alpha   90.00
_cell.angle_beta   90.00
_cell.angle_gamma   90.00
#
_symmetry.space_group_name_H-M   'P 1'
#
loop_
_entity.id
_entity.type
_entity.pdbx_description
1 polymer ?
#
loop_
_entity_poly.entity_id
_entity_poly.type
_entity_poly.pdbx_seq_one_letter_code
_entity_poly.pdbx_strand_id
1 'polypeptide(L)'
;MAYVLATLVALVSFASANFDLYRIHGQRDTPGSPWGTQPNGYMVFNNDPQCGDVQKDSQFWWARSDVSGNKLGVRCKGKCEVDDWPWPEVEEVEMHFCNDPLYHFTIYKDKGHQDGDTWKWDLLGVDNVKRGECFAYGGYGWDCKWPNLHIWGQRKFRCLTQADAKTLNDCHHGNTKGDDDGPSNATASAVVARSIAWAA
;
A
#
# COMPACT_ATOMS: atom_id res chain seq x y z
N MET A 1 -37.36 -45.82 -9.76
CA MET A 1 -36.99 -44.41 -10.05
C MET A 1 -35.86 -44.04 -9.12
N ALA A 2 -34.63 -43.88 -9.65
CA ALA A 2 -33.46 -43.52 -8.86
C ALA A 2 -33.20 -42.02 -9.05
N TYR A 3 -33.22 -41.27 -7.95
CA TYR A 3 -32.87 -39.85 -7.93
C TYR A 3 -31.35 -39.73 -7.79
N VAL A 4 -30.68 -39.21 -8.82
CA VAL A 4 -29.26 -38.85 -8.76
C VAL A 4 -29.18 -37.45 -8.15
N LEU A 5 -28.76 -37.36 -6.89
CA LEU A 5 -28.37 -36.09 -6.26
C LEU A 5 -27.05 -35.63 -6.88
N ALA A 6 -27.10 -34.63 -7.75
CA ALA A 6 -25.92 -33.90 -8.20
C ALA A 6 -25.55 -32.85 -7.14
N THR A 7 -24.54 -33.13 -6.32
CA THR A 7 -23.93 -32.14 -5.43
C THR A 7 -23.00 -31.24 -6.25
N LEU A 8 -23.43 -30.01 -6.51
CA LEU A 8 -22.59 -28.97 -7.10
C LEU A 8 -21.65 -28.45 -6.01
N VAL A 9 -20.43 -28.97 -5.94
CA VAL A 9 -19.38 -28.42 -5.07
C VAL A 9 -18.87 -27.15 -5.74
N ALA A 10 -19.37 -26.00 -5.31
CA ALA A 10 -18.77 -24.72 -5.67
C ALA A 10 -17.37 -24.65 -5.04
N LEU A 11 -16.34 -24.82 -5.86
CA LEU A 11 -14.94 -24.54 -5.50
C LEU A 11 -14.80 -23.03 -5.34
N VAL A 12 -15.17 -22.50 -4.18
CA VAL A 12 -14.83 -21.13 -3.81
C VAL A 12 -13.34 -21.13 -3.51
N SER A 13 -12.52 -20.78 -4.51
CA SER A 13 -11.12 -20.46 -4.30
C SER A 13 -11.04 -19.21 -3.44
N PHE A 14 -10.99 -19.38 -2.12
CA PHE A 14 -10.53 -18.36 -1.20
C PHE A 14 -9.01 -18.24 -1.35
N ALA A 15 -8.54 -17.77 -2.51
CA ALA A 15 -7.17 -17.28 -2.60
C ALA A 15 -7.11 -16.03 -1.72
N SER A 16 -6.69 -16.21 -0.47
CA SER A 16 -6.35 -15.10 0.40
C SER A 16 -5.06 -14.50 -0.13
N ALA A 17 -5.17 -13.35 -0.79
CA ALA A 17 -4.03 -12.50 -1.08
C ALA A 17 -3.66 -11.70 0.17
N ASN A 18 -2.48 -11.08 0.14
CA ASN A 18 -2.08 -10.17 1.20
C ASN A 18 -1.22 -9.03 0.67
N PHE A 19 -1.16 -7.95 1.45
CA PHE A 19 -0.17 -6.91 1.30
C PHE A 19 0.23 -6.37 2.66
N ASP A 20 1.48 -5.94 2.74
CA ASP A 20 2.08 -5.26 3.88
C ASP A 20 2.14 -3.78 3.56
N LEU A 21 1.54 -2.95 4.42
CA LEU A 21 1.57 -1.50 4.29
C LEU A 21 2.77 -0.94 5.07
N TYR A 22 3.68 -0.30 4.36
CA TYR A 22 4.84 0.39 4.92
C TYR A 22 4.59 1.89 4.94
N ARG A 23 4.89 2.52 6.07
CA ARG A 23 5.07 3.97 6.14
C ARG A 23 6.50 4.26 5.73
N ILE A 24 6.69 5.22 4.83
CA ILE A 24 8.01 5.55 4.31
C ILE A 24 8.36 7.01 4.58
N HIS A 25 9.65 7.23 4.78
CA HIS A 25 10.27 8.55 4.86
C HIS A 25 11.60 8.50 4.11
N GLY A 26 12.11 9.64 3.70
CA GLY A 26 13.41 9.67 3.07
C GLY A 26 13.97 11.08 2.92
N GLN A 27 15.20 11.13 2.43
CA GLN A 27 15.92 12.33 2.09
C GLN A 27 16.50 12.15 0.69
N ARG A 28 16.34 13.14 -0.18
CA ARG A 28 17.12 13.21 -1.42
C ARG A 28 18.32 14.11 -1.20
N ASP A 29 19.50 13.59 -1.55
CA ASP A 29 20.78 14.30 -1.38
C ASP A 29 21.01 15.39 -2.46
N THR A 30 20.11 15.54 -3.45
CA THR A 30 20.25 16.51 -4.55
C THR A 30 19.10 17.53 -4.62
N PRO A 31 19.39 18.85 -4.63
CA PRO A 31 18.40 19.91 -4.89
C PRO A 31 17.80 19.84 -6.30
N GLY A 32 16.48 20.06 -6.45
CA GLY A 32 15.81 20.22 -7.76
C GLY A 32 15.01 19.01 -8.29
N SER A 33 14.78 17.99 -7.47
CA SER A 33 14.03 16.79 -7.85
C SER A 33 12.50 17.02 -7.99
N PRO A 34 11.83 16.41 -8.98
CA PRO A 34 10.35 16.49 -9.14
C PRO A 34 9.56 15.80 -8.01
N TRP A 35 10.23 15.05 -7.13
CA TRP A 35 9.64 14.36 -5.96
C TRP A 35 9.71 15.17 -4.65
N GLY A 36 10.24 16.39 -4.67
CA GLY A 36 10.55 17.17 -3.46
C GLY A 36 11.80 16.69 -2.72
N THR A 37 12.09 17.29 -1.56
CA THR A 37 13.29 17.02 -0.73
C THR A 37 13.13 15.82 0.21
N GLN A 38 11.89 15.44 0.55
CA GLN A 38 11.60 14.37 1.51
C GLN A 38 10.42 13.52 1.02
N PRO A 39 10.65 12.32 0.43
CA PRO A 39 9.57 11.40 0.12
C PRO A 39 8.82 11.02 1.40
N ASN A 40 7.53 11.33 1.43
CA ASN A 40 6.64 11.08 2.56
C ASN A 40 5.36 10.41 2.07
N GLY A 41 5.17 9.14 2.39
CA GLY A 41 4.08 8.36 1.82
C GLY A 41 4.02 6.93 2.36
N TYR A 42 3.57 6.04 1.49
CA TYR A 42 3.39 4.63 1.78
C TYR A 42 3.83 3.77 0.59
N MET A 43 4.19 2.53 0.88
CA MET A 43 4.43 1.49 -0.11
C MET A 43 3.75 0.20 0.33
N VAL A 44 3.36 -0.63 -0.64
CA VAL A 44 2.78 -1.94 -0.38
C VAL A 44 3.62 -3.05 -1.01
N PHE A 45 3.82 -4.13 -0.27
CA PHE A 45 4.57 -5.32 -0.71
C PHE A 45 3.90 -6.61 -0.25
N ASN A 46 4.07 -7.71 -0.98
CA ASN A 46 3.53 -9.00 -0.54
C ASN A 46 4.30 -9.58 0.66
N ASN A 47 5.58 -9.23 0.79
CA ASN A 47 6.50 -9.69 1.82
C ASN A 47 7.50 -8.58 2.16
N ASP A 48 8.36 -8.85 3.14
CA ASP A 48 9.47 -7.96 3.53
C ASP A 48 10.40 -7.67 2.34
N PRO A 49 10.44 -6.43 1.83
CA PRO A 49 11.19 -6.10 0.63
C PRO A 49 12.67 -5.89 0.93
N GLN A 50 13.51 -6.26 -0.02
CA GLN A 50 14.90 -5.78 -0.10
C GLN A 50 14.96 -4.51 -0.95
N CYS A 51 16.08 -3.79 -0.90
CA CYS A 51 16.24 -2.58 -1.71
C CYS A 51 16.08 -2.82 -3.22
N GLY A 52 16.41 -4.01 -3.71
CA GLY A 52 16.14 -4.39 -5.10
C GLY A 52 14.64 -4.38 -5.44
N ASP A 53 13.79 -4.80 -4.51
CA ASP A 53 12.33 -4.86 -4.66
C ASP A 53 11.73 -3.46 -4.52
N VAL A 54 12.22 -2.67 -3.56
CA VAL A 54 11.84 -1.25 -3.41
C VAL A 54 12.11 -0.49 -4.71
N GLN A 55 13.21 -0.77 -5.39
CA GLN A 55 13.55 -0.08 -6.64
C GLN A 55 12.71 -0.52 -7.85
N LYS A 56 12.32 -1.80 -7.93
CA LYS A 56 11.73 -2.40 -9.14
C LYS A 56 10.22 -2.56 -9.10
N ASP A 57 9.70 -2.95 -7.95
CA ASP A 57 8.36 -3.52 -7.83
C ASP A 57 7.43 -2.64 -6.96
N SER A 58 7.96 -1.55 -6.41
CA SER A 58 7.21 -0.69 -5.49
C SER A 58 6.60 0.52 -6.18
N GLN A 59 5.31 0.75 -5.90
CA GLN A 59 4.64 2.00 -6.18
C GLN A 59 4.65 2.88 -4.93
N PHE A 60 4.98 4.17 -5.13
CA PHE A 60 4.86 5.17 -4.08
C PHE A 60 3.42 5.68 -4.00
N TRP A 61 2.80 5.54 -2.83
CA TRP A 61 1.46 6.05 -2.53
C TRP A 61 1.58 7.29 -1.64
N TRP A 62 1.14 8.44 -2.16
CA TRP A 62 1.24 9.69 -1.42
C TRP A 62 0.43 9.66 -0.14
N ALA A 63 1.02 10.18 0.94
CA ALA A 63 0.27 10.53 2.13
C ALA A 63 -0.65 11.72 1.78
N ARG A 64 -1.95 11.59 2.04
CA ARG A 64 -2.95 12.62 1.74
C ARG A 64 -3.82 12.92 2.96
N SER A 65 -4.34 14.14 3.01
CA SER A 65 -5.39 14.50 3.98
C SER A 65 -6.77 13.98 3.56
N ASP A 66 -6.93 13.62 2.29
CA ASP A 66 -8.18 13.18 1.66
C ASP A 66 -7.86 12.24 0.48
N VAL A 67 -8.53 11.08 0.46
CA VAL A 67 -8.44 10.06 -0.60
C VAL A 67 -9.82 9.70 -1.18
N SER A 68 -10.83 10.55 -0.95
CA SER A 68 -12.18 10.40 -1.49
C SER A 68 -12.27 10.71 -2.99
N GLY A 69 -13.38 10.28 -3.61
CA GLY A 69 -13.59 10.44 -5.05
C GLY A 69 -12.57 9.61 -5.82
N ASN A 70 -11.79 10.25 -6.70
CA ASN A 70 -10.77 9.58 -7.53
C ASN A 70 -9.33 9.76 -6.98
N LYS A 71 -9.18 10.30 -5.76
CA LYS A 71 -7.87 10.69 -5.22
C LYS A 71 -7.12 9.49 -4.65
N LEU A 72 -6.19 8.95 -5.44
CA LEU A 72 -5.35 7.83 -5.01
C LEU A 72 -4.33 8.22 -3.93
N GLY A 73 -4.06 7.32 -2.99
CA GLY A 73 -3.08 7.50 -1.93
C GLY A 73 -3.51 6.83 -0.64
N VAL A 74 -2.90 7.27 0.46
CA VAL A 74 -3.24 6.80 1.79
C VAL A 74 -3.39 8.01 2.71
N ARG A 75 -4.50 8.06 3.44
CA ARG A 75 -4.75 9.00 4.51
C ARG A 75 -4.63 8.26 5.83
N CYS A 76 -4.02 8.91 6.81
CA CYS A 76 -3.89 8.37 8.15
C CYS A 76 -4.21 9.44 9.19
N LYS A 77 -4.95 9.06 10.23
CA LYS A 77 -5.25 9.88 11.40
C LYS A 77 -4.68 9.24 12.66
N GLY A 78 -4.25 10.08 13.60
CA GLY A 78 -3.51 9.65 14.80
C GLY A 78 -2.00 9.67 14.57
N LYS A 79 -1.27 8.81 15.28
CA LYS A 79 0.19 8.68 15.15
C LYS A 79 0.57 7.73 14.02
N CYS A 80 0.96 8.31 12.90
CA CYS A 80 1.16 7.62 11.63
C CYS A 80 2.57 7.80 11.06
N GLU A 81 3.51 8.35 11.83
CA GLU A 81 4.86 8.58 11.34
C GLU A 81 5.65 7.27 11.21
N VAL A 82 6.77 7.35 10.48
CA VAL A 82 7.59 6.17 10.17
C VAL A 82 8.06 5.44 11.44
N ASP A 83 8.32 6.17 12.52
CA ASP A 83 8.79 5.59 13.79
C ASP A 83 7.65 5.24 14.77
N ASP A 84 6.41 5.63 14.47
CA ASP A 84 5.26 5.35 15.35
C ASP A 84 4.85 3.88 15.29
N TRP A 85 4.44 3.28 16.41
CA TRP A 85 3.85 1.94 16.36
C TRP A 85 2.46 2.01 15.70
N PRO A 86 2.07 1.03 14.85
CA PRO A 86 0.75 1.00 14.19
C PRO A 86 -0.44 0.93 15.18
N TRP A 87 -0.17 0.68 16.46
CA TRP A 87 -1.15 0.59 17.53
C TRP A 87 -0.52 1.11 18.84
N PRO A 88 -1.25 1.64 19.84
CA PRO A 88 -2.68 1.98 19.90
C PRO A 88 -3.05 3.33 19.32
N GLU A 89 -2.11 4.06 18.73
CA GLU A 89 -2.27 5.49 18.50
C GLU A 89 -2.74 5.86 17.09
N VAL A 90 -2.81 4.90 16.16
CA VAL A 90 -3.47 5.07 14.86
C VAL A 90 -4.98 5.02 15.05
N GLU A 91 -5.68 6.05 14.59
CA GLU A 91 -7.14 6.17 14.70
C GLU A 91 -7.85 5.65 13.45
N GLU A 92 -7.31 5.96 12.28
CA GLU A 92 -7.90 5.63 10.98
C GLU A 92 -6.79 5.50 9.93
N VAL A 93 -6.89 4.49 9.07
CA VAL A 93 -6.09 4.38 7.84
C VAL A 93 -7.03 4.16 6.68
N GLU A 94 -7.12 5.15 5.81
CA GLU A 94 -7.95 5.13 4.60
C GLU A 94 -7.01 5.00 3.39
N MET A 95 -7.20 3.97 2.58
CA MET A 95 -6.34 3.58 1.48
C MET A 95 -7.16 3.59 0.19
N HIS A 96 -6.71 4.32 -0.82
CA HIS A 96 -7.33 4.32 -2.14
C HIS A 96 -6.27 4.04 -3.21
N PHE A 97 -6.28 2.83 -3.74
CA PHE A 97 -5.27 2.35 -4.68
C PHE A 97 -5.76 2.31 -6.13
N CYS A 98 -7.07 2.16 -6.34
CA CYS A 98 -7.62 1.92 -7.67
C CYS A 98 -9.09 2.34 -7.76
N ASN A 99 -9.48 2.94 -8.89
CA ASN A 99 -10.87 3.26 -9.19
C ASN A 99 -11.61 2.11 -9.91
N ASP A 100 -10.88 1.29 -10.70
CA ASP A 100 -11.47 0.18 -11.47
C ASP A 100 -10.49 -1.01 -11.63
N PRO A 101 -10.73 -2.15 -10.95
CA PRO A 101 -11.76 -2.34 -9.93
C PRO A 101 -11.49 -1.46 -8.69
N LEU A 102 -12.54 -1.05 -7.99
CA LEU A 102 -12.41 -0.17 -6.82
C LEU A 102 -11.66 -0.86 -5.68
N TYR A 103 -10.46 -0.38 -5.37
CA TYR A 103 -9.66 -0.75 -4.21
C TYR A 103 -9.53 0.45 -3.28
N HIS A 104 -10.62 0.73 -2.57
CA HIS A 104 -10.71 1.74 -1.53
C HIS A 104 -11.11 1.07 -0.23
N PHE A 105 -10.21 1.13 0.74
CA PHE A 105 -10.34 0.46 2.01
C PHE A 105 -10.17 1.42 3.18
N THR A 106 -10.76 1.09 4.33
CA THR A 106 -10.55 1.82 5.58
C THR A 106 -10.40 0.86 6.75
N ILE A 107 -9.46 1.19 7.63
CA ILE A 107 -9.27 0.58 8.94
C ILE A 107 -9.65 1.63 9.98
N TYR A 108 -10.50 1.28 10.95
CA TYR A 108 -10.89 2.16 12.05
C TYR A 108 -10.49 1.55 13.39
N LYS A 109 -9.83 2.34 14.25
CA LYS A 109 -9.37 1.93 15.58
C LYS A 109 -10.47 1.30 16.43
N ASP A 110 -11.66 1.90 16.43
CA ASP A 110 -12.82 1.50 17.22
C ASP A 110 -13.46 0.19 16.75
N LYS A 111 -13.09 -0.29 15.56
CA LYS A 111 -13.48 -1.61 15.02
C LYS A 111 -12.38 -2.67 15.20
N GLY A 112 -11.34 -2.34 15.96
CA GLY A 112 -10.27 -3.25 16.32
C GLY A 112 -10.68 -4.21 17.42
N HIS A 113 -10.17 -5.44 17.36
CA HIS A 113 -10.24 -6.40 18.44
C HIS A 113 -8.87 -7.05 18.65
N GLN A 114 -8.62 -7.52 19.86
CA GLN A 114 -7.43 -8.33 20.14
C GLN A 114 -7.63 -9.75 19.63
N ASP A 115 -6.59 -10.29 19.02
CA ASP A 115 -6.48 -11.69 18.60
C ASP A 115 -5.13 -12.23 19.10
N GLY A 116 -5.16 -12.89 20.25
CA GLY A 116 -3.93 -13.25 20.99
C GLY A 116 -3.11 -12.01 21.39
N ASP A 117 -1.84 -12.00 21.01
CA ASP A 117 -0.90 -10.91 21.33
C ASP A 117 -0.89 -9.78 20.27
N THR A 118 -1.74 -9.88 19.23
CA THR A 118 -1.85 -8.84 18.19
C THR A 118 -3.21 -8.17 18.18
N TRP A 119 -3.25 -7.00 17.55
CA TRP A 119 -4.48 -6.28 17.27
C TRP A 119 -4.87 -6.47 15.82
N LYS A 120 -6.17 -6.68 15.60
CA LYS A 120 -6.76 -7.00 14.32
C LYS A 120 -7.94 -6.07 14.04
N TRP A 121 -8.10 -5.68 12.78
CA TRP A 121 -9.16 -4.81 12.29
C TRP A 121 -9.81 -5.41 11.05
N ASP A 122 -11.08 -5.11 10.88
CA ASP A 122 -11.74 -5.32 9.59
C ASP A 122 -11.19 -4.33 8.56
N LEU A 123 -10.87 -4.82 7.37
CA LEU A 123 -10.57 -3.99 6.21
C LEU A 123 -11.89 -3.70 5.49
N LEU A 124 -12.44 -2.51 5.67
CA LEU A 124 -13.77 -2.14 5.18
C LEU A 124 -13.69 -1.45 3.83
N GLY A 125 -14.61 -1.75 2.92
CA GLY A 125 -14.81 -0.94 1.71
C GLY A 125 -15.55 0.37 2.00
N VAL A 126 -15.70 1.21 0.97
CA VAL A 126 -16.50 2.46 1.03
C VAL A 126 -17.97 2.24 1.41
N ASP A 127 -18.47 1.04 1.17
CA ASP A 127 -19.81 0.56 1.50
C ASP A 127 -19.93 0.00 2.93
N ASN A 128 -18.87 0.13 3.74
CA ASN A 128 -18.72 -0.51 5.05
C ASN A 128 -18.81 -2.05 5.03
N VAL A 129 -18.68 -2.68 3.87
CA VAL A 129 -18.63 -4.15 3.76
C VAL A 129 -17.20 -4.60 4.02
N LYS A 130 -17.04 -5.65 4.84
CA LYS A 130 -15.74 -6.26 5.11
C LYS A 130 -15.16 -6.89 3.83
N ARG A 131 -13.97 -6.45 3.43
CA ARG A 131 -13.20 -6.93 2.27
C ARG A 131 -11.96 -7.73 2.66
N GLY A 132 -11.69 -7.84 3.95
CA GLY A 132 -10.49 -8.45 4.48
C GLY A 132 -10.29 -8.12 5.95
N GLU A 133 -9.08 -8.39 6.42
CA GLU A 133 -8.67 -8.12 7.79
C GLU A 133 -7.23 -7.64 7.78
N CYS A 134 -6.88 -6.70 8.65
CA CYS A 134 -5.51 -6.27 8.85
C CYS A 134 -5.11 -6.46 10.30
N PHE A 135 -3.83 -6.68 10.55
CA PHE A 135 -3.30 -6.77 11.89
C PHE A 135 -2.05 -5.91 12.04
N ALA A 136 -1.81 -5.46 13.27
CA ALA A 136 -0.61 -4.73 13.62
C ALA A 136 0.56 -5.69 13.40
N TYR A 137 1.40 -5.37 12.42
CA TYR A 137 2.44 -6.27 11.96
C TYR A 137 3.75 -5.51 11.78
N GLY A 138 4.20 -4.90 12.88
CA GLY A 138 5.49 -4.23 12.92
C GLY A 138 6.67 -5.20 12.91
N GLY A 139 7.83 -4.67 13.30
CA GLY A 139 9.04 -5.48 13.53
C GLY A 139 9.92 -5.72 12.29
N TYR A 140 9.54 -5.20 11.12
CA TYR A 140 10.42 -5.12 9.97
C TYR A 140 10.46 -3.72 9.40
N GLY A 141 11.67 -3.26 9.10
CA GLY A 141 11.93 -2.05 8.35
C GLY A 141 13.10 -2.26 7.40
N TRP A 142 13.17 -1.40 6.40
CA TRP A 142 14.22 -1.40 5.39
C TRP A 142 14.79 0.00 5.25
N ASP A 143 16.05 0.09 4.85
CA ASP A 143 16.78 1.34 4.65
C ASP A 143 17.63 1.18 3.39
N CYS A 144 17.34 2.00 2.38
CA CYS A 144 17.92 1.90 1.05
C CYS A 144 18.57 3.21 0.63
N LYS A 145 19.85 3.11 0.25
CA LYS A 145 20.66 4.23 -0.21
C LYS A 145 21.16 4.01 -1.64
N TRP A 146 20.82 4.96 -2.50
CA TRP A 146 21.29 5.08 -3.87
C TRP A 146 21.96 6.46 -4.07
N PRO A 147 22.69 6.70 -5.17
CA PRO A 147 23.48 7.92 -5.35
C PRO A 147 22.76 9.26 -5.15
N ASN A 148 21.42 9.31 -5.28
CA ASN A 148 20.62 10.54 -5.14
C ASN A 148 19.37 10.35 -4.25
N LEU A 149 19.26 9.23 -3.54
CA LEU A 149 18.06 8.89 -2.79
C LEU A 149 18.42 8.01 -1.59
N HIS A 150 18.06 8.48 -0.41
CA HIS A 150 18.01 7.68 0.80
C HIS A 150 16.54 7.58 1.23
N ILE A 151 16.01 6.37 1.31
CA ILE A 151 14.62 6.12 1.70
C ILE A 151 14.59 4.92 2.63
N TRP A 152 13.76 5.02 3.65
CA TRP A 152 13.51 3.93 4.59
C TRP A 152 12.02 3.77 4.83
N GLY A 153 11.64 2.58 5.29
CA GLY A 153 10.26 2.23 5.55
C GLY A 153 10.13 1.32 6.75
N GLN A 154 9.02 1.47 7.47
CA GLN A 154 8.65 0.62 8.58
C GLN A 154 7.28 0.00 8.29
N ARG A 155 7.20 -1.33 8.45
CA ARG A 155 5.94 -2.05 8.27
C ARG A 155 4.97 -1.65 9.38
N LYS A 156 3.73 -1.35 9.00
CA LYS A 156 2.67 -0.96 9.93
C LYS A 156 1.63 -2.07 10.03
N PHE A 157 1.10 -2.48 8.89
CA PHE A 157 0.01 -3.44 8.84
C PHE A 157 0.33 -4.54 7.84
N ARG A 158 -0.15 -5.74 8.14
CA ARG A 158 -0.37 -6.78 7.15
C ARG A 158 -1.87 -6.95 6.97
N CYS A 159 -2.31 -6.92 5.73
CA CYS A 159 -3.71 -7.01 5.35
C CYS A 159 -3.94 -8.26 4.49
N LEU A 160 -4.93 -9.06 4.87
CA LEU A 160 -5.42 -10.20 4.13
C LEU A 160 -6.68 -9.79 3.38
N THR A 161 -6.68 -9.93 2.06
CA THR A 161 -7.80 -9.51 1.21
C THR A 161 -7.76 -10.30 -0.12
N GLN A 162 -8.55 -9.89 -1.11
CA GLN A 162 -8.60 -10.48 -2.44
C GLN A 162 -7.53 -9.92 -3.41
N ALA A 163 -6.90 -8.80 -3.06
CA ALA A 163 -5.86 -8.13 -3.86
C ALA A 163 -4.50 -8.18 -3.16
N ASP A 164 -3.48 -8.59 -3.89
CA ASP A 164 -2.10 -8.56 -3.40
C ASP A 164 -1.43 -7.21 -3.75
N ALA A 165 -0.25 -6.94 -3.18
CA ALA A 165 0.47 -5.69 -3.44
C ALA A 165 0.77 -5.47 -4.92
N LYS A 166 1.04 -6.53 -5.67
CA LYS A 166 1.26 -6.45 -7.13
C LYS A 166 0.02 -5.91 -7.83
N THR A 167 -1.15 -6.47 -7.53
CA THR A 167 -2.44 -6.03 -8.07
C THR A 167 -2.70 -4.54 -7.76
N LEU A 168 -2.38 -4.11 -6.53
CA LEU A 168 -2.56 -2.72 -6.11
C LEU A 168 -1.60 -1.78 -6.87
N ASN A 169 -0.31 -2.13 -6.97
CA ASN A 169 0.71 -1.33 -7.64
C ASN A 169 0.45 -1.24 -9.16
N ASP A 170 0.04 -2.32 -9.80
CA ASP A 170 -0.26 -2.35 -11.24
C ASP A 170 -1.42 -1.40 -11.60
N CYS A 171 -2.42 -1.24 -10.74
CA CYS A 171 -3.53 -0.32 -11.01
C CYS A 171 -3.08 1.15 -11.07
N HIS A 172 -2.10 1.55 -10.26
CA HIS A 172 -1.56 2.90 -10.33
C HIS A 172 -0.98 3.21 -11.72
N HIS A 173 -0.23 2.26 -12.29
CA HIS A 173 0.38 2.42 -13.60
C HIS A 173 -0.67 2.55 -14.72
N GLY A 174 -1.83 1.91 -14.57
CA GLY A 174 -2.97 2.04 -15.48
C GLY A 174 -3.71 3.39 -15.41
N ASN A 175 -3.71 4.05 -14.25
CA ASN A 175 -4.48 5.28 -13.98
C ASN A 175 -3.71 6.59 -14.24
N THR A 176 -2.45 6.53 -14.70
CA THR A 176 -1.63 7.72 -15.05
C THR A 176 -2.16 8.55 -16.25
N LYS A 177 -3.36 8.27 -16.76
CA LYS A 177 -3.99 9.00 -17.87
C LYS A 177 -5.01 10.08 -17.45
N GLY A 178 -5.27 10.32 -16.16
CA GLY A 178 -6.39 11.21 -15.78
C GLY A 178 -6.31 12.10 -14.53
N ASP A 179 -5.45 11.84 -13.54
CA ASP A 179 -5.71 12.35 -12.17
C ASP A 179 -4.58 13.25 -11.57
N ASP A 180 -3.94 14.08 -12.39
CA ASP A 180 -2.91 15.04 -11.95
C ASP A 180 -3.50 16.31 -11.30
N ASP A 181 -4.14 16.17 -10.14
CA ASP A 181 -4.41 17.29 -9.20
C ASP A 181 -3.51 17.18 -7.95
N GLY A 182 -2.27 16.70 -8.13
CA GLY A 182 -1.17 16.95 -7.19
C GLY A 182 -0.60 18.36 -7.42
N PRO A 183 0.01 19.00 -6.40
CA PRO A 183 0.56 20.35 -6.56
C PRO A 183 1.50 20.37 -7.77
N SER A 184 1.14 21.20 -8.74
CA SER A 184 1.79 21.40 -10.02
C SER A 184 3.29 21.64 -9.85
N ASN A 185 4.09 20.60 -10.06
CA ASN A 185 5.38 20.68 -10.70
C ASN A 185 5.58 19.40 -11.52
N ALA A 186 5.27 19.57 -12.79
CA ALA A 186 5.34 18.64 -13.89
C ALA A 186 6.47 17.60 -13.84
N THR A 187 6.13 16.41 -14.37
CA THR A 187 7.00 15.34 -14.88
C THR A 187 7.73 14.46 -13.86
N ALA A 188 7.01 13.44 -13.38
CA ALA A 188 7.62 12.20 -12.91
C ALA A 188 6.91 10.95 -13.47
N SER A 189 6.56 10.97 -14.76
CA SER A 189 6.34 9.76 -15.55
C SER A 189 7.62 9.44 -16.34
N ALA A 190 8.48 8.61 -15.75
CA ALA A 190 9.46 7.77 -16.44
C ALA A 190 9.92 6.72 -15.42
N VAL A 191 9.35 5.52 -15.43
CA VAL A 191 9.96 4.37 -16.13
C VAL A 191 11.48 4.37 -15.97
N VAL A 192 11.98 3.94 -14.81
CA VAL A 192 13.34 3.39 -14.72
C VAL A 192 13.26 1.93 -15.09
N ALA A 193 13.05 1.66 -16.39
CA ALA A 193 13.26 0.36 -16.98
C ALA A 193 13.90 0.56 -18.36
N ARG A 194 15.10 -0.04 -18.51
CA ARG A 194 16.04 -0.02 -19.66
C ARG A 194 17.03 1.17 -19.61
N SER A 195 18.32 0.97 -19.37
CA SER A 195 19.20 0.09 -20.14
C SER A 195 20.38 -0.41 -19.31
N ILE A 196 20.55 -1.73 -19.24
CA ILE A 196 21.85 -2.36 -18.97
C ILE A 196 22.58 -2.41 -20.32
N ALA A 197 23.67 -1.66 -20.45
CA ALA A 197 24.69 -1.89 -21.47
C ALA A 197 26.06 -1.35 -20.98
N TRP A 198 26.89 -2.28 -20.51
CA TRP A 198 28.37 -2.34 -20.50
C TRP A 198 29.22 -1.06 -20.39
N ALA A 199 30.11 -1.03 -19.40
CA ALA A 199 31.56 -0.94 -19.63
C ALA A 199 32.34 -1.48 -18.42
N ALA A 200 33.24 -2.42 -18.73
CA ALA A 200 34.42 -2.94 -18.01
C ALA A 200 34.58 -2.71 -16.50
#